data_AF-A0A3D2UA49-F1
#
_entry.id   AF-A0A3D2UA49-F1
#
_cell.length_a   1.000
_cell.length_b   1.000
_cell.length_c   1.000
_cell.angle_alpha   90.00
_cell.angle_beta   90.00
_cell.angle_gamma   90.00
#
_symmetry.space_group_name_H-M   'P 1'
#
loop_
_entity.id
_entity.type
_entity.pdbx_description
1 polymer ?
#
loop_
_entity_poly.entity_id
_entity_poly.type
_entity_poly.pdbx_seq_one_letter_code
_entity_poly.pdbx_strand_id
1 'polypeptide(L)'
;MDVTWNGFFTDAELNVYSRYGGRDGGEPEDRMSVDSLLRTMDEVLAEHDRKIGSRRFQPTHQGRQTPEDIPLLKANHRGCIRCHVAREYQLLQSFHDKTFSRRELFRFPPPETLGVTVERDHGHRVKSVEPKSAAAAAGVKPGDVITRIGETPVHSEYDIRFGLDRATRKGFDGKPIAWTVQRPIDTGGPRTLTLALKPKRGWWTYDIGWKMSLRSAPFRTGMRGYSLAPSQRKDLGLSVETLGVKISSIYSDGFGRSVGLQKRDVVVGIPEPIGRVRLFDTFLGHLLRRHRPGDTVRLTVLRNGKRITVSGKFPEWFTAETSVP
;
A
#
# COMPACT_ATOMS: atom_id res chain seq x y z
N MET A 1 -4.71 7.37 8.53
CA MET A 1 -3.96 8.19 7.53
C MET A 1 -3.19 7.24 6.62
N ASP A 2 -2.84 7.65 5.40
CA ASP A 2 -2.05 6.80 4.48
C ASP A 2 -0.57 6.67 4.90
N VAL A 3 -0.15 7.46 5.88
CA VAL A 3 1.15 7.42 6.55
C VAL A 3 0.95 7.83 8.02
N THR A 4 1.81 7.36 8.92
CA THR A 4 1.83 7.84 10.32
C THR A 4 2.59 9.15 10.41
N TRP A 5 3.84 9.11 9.94
CA TRP A 5 4.79 10.21 9.91
C TRP A 5 5.64 10.04 8.65
N ASN A 6 6.04 11.16 8.05
CA ASN A 6 6.95 11.19 6.91
C ASN A 6 7.91 12.37 7.03
N GLY A 7 9.17 12.14 6.67
CA GLY A 7 10.21 13.16 6.55
C GLY A 7 10.84 13.12 5.17
N PHE A 8 11.30 14.29 4.72
CA PHE A 8 12.09 14.43 3.50
C PHE A 8 13.42 15.08 3.88
N PHE A 9 14.51 14.52 3.37
CA PHE A 9 15.84 15.09 3.50
C PHE A 9 16.20 15.78 2.20
N THR A 10 16.44 17.09 2.24
CA THR A 10 16.64 17.91 1.04
C THR A 10 17.85 18.82 1.16
N ASP A 11 18.39 19.26 0.02
CA ASP A 11 19.28 20.43 -0.05
C ASP A 11 18.48 21.74 -0.10
N ALA A 12 19.18 22.87 -0.26
CA ALA A 12 18.59 24.21 -0.31
C ALA A 12 17.73 24.41 -1.58
N GLU A 13 17.99 23.65 -2.64
CA GLU A 13 17.27 23.65 -3.90
C GLU A 13 16.07 22.69 -3.90
N LEU A 14 15.78 22.05 -2.76
CA LEU A 14 14.71 21.06 -2.57
C LEU A 14 14.91 19.76 -3.37
N ASN A 15 16.14 19.45 -3.78
CA ASN A 15 16.47 18.12 -4.28
C ASN A 15 16.41 17.14 -3.11
N VAL A 16 15.70 16.02 -3.28
CA VAL A 16 15.48 15.05 -2.20
C VAL A 16 16.60 14.01 -2.20
N TYR A 17 17.29 13.83 -1.09
CA TYR A 17 18.24 12.72 -0.88
C TYR A 17 17.52 11.43 -0.48
N SER A 18 16.62 11.53 0.50
CA SER A 18 15.91 10.39 1.05
C SER A 18 14.54 10.81 1.58
N ARG A 19 13.63 9.84 1.64
CA ARG A 19 12.35 9.92 2.34
C ARG A 19 12.46 9.03 3.57
N TYR A 20 11.83 9.37 4.67
CA TYR A 20 11.74 8.49 5.83
C TYR A 20 10.32 8.43 6.34
N GLY A 21 9.98 7.31 6.97
CA GLY A 21 8.65 7.05 7.50
C GLY A 21 8.01 5.84 6.86
N GLY A 22 6.69 5.87 6.75
CA GLY A 22 5.91 4.79 6.17
C GLY A 22 4.87 4.23 7.12
N ARG A 23 4.02 3.37 6.58
CA ARG A 23 2.94 2.70 7.30
C ARG A 23 2.51 1.42 6.58
N ASP A 24 1.96 0.50 7.33
CA ASP A 24 1.17 -0.63 6.83
C ASP A 24 -0.05 -0.88 7.74
N GLY A 25 -0.62 -2.09 7.69
CA GLY A 25 -1.76 -2.47 8.52
C GLY A 25 -1.42 -2.77 9.98
N GLY A 26 -0.13 -2.71 10.36
CA GLY A 26 0.35 -2.90 11.73
C GLY A 26 0.25 -1.64 12.60
N GLU A 27 1.04 -1.64 13.67
CA GLU A 27 1.13 -0.52 14.59
C GLU A 27 1.81 0.69 13.93
N PRO A 28 1.51 1.93 14.36
CA PRO A 28 1.99 3.14 13.72
C PRO A 28 3.52 3.24 13.56
N GLU A 29 4.29 2.54 14.40
CA GLU A 29 5.75 2.59 14.51
C GLU A 29 6.46 1.33 13.99
N ASP A 30 5.73 0.34 13.45
CA ASP A 30 6.29 -0.94 13.01
C ASP A 30 7.33 -0.80 11.88
N ARG A 31 7.33 0.34 11.19
CA ARG A 31 8.20 0.64 10.03
C ARG A 31 9.27 1.69 10.32
N MET A 32 9.38 2.16 11.56
CA MET A 32 10.26 3.26 11.93
C MET A 32 10.90 3.00 13.28
N SER A 33 12.17 3.35 13.43
CA SER A 33 12.85 3.42 14.71
C SER A 33 13.65 4.73 14.81
N VAL A 34 14.14 5.06 16.01
CA VAL A 34 15.10 6.15 16.16
C VAL A 34 16.43 5.80 15.48
N ASP A 35 16.90 4.56 15.61
CA ASP A 35 18.18 4.10 15.06
C ASP A 35 18.22 4.18 13.53
N SER A 36 17.16 3.75 12.87
CA SER A 36 17.07 3.85 11.41
C SER A 36 16.92 5.29 10.94
N LEU A 37 16.31 6.18 11.73
CA LEU A 37 16.21 7.61 11.41
C LEU A 37 17.59 8.26 11.47
N LEU A 38 18.32 8.06 12.57
CA LEU A 38 19.68 8.59 12.75
C LEU A 38 20.62 8.11 11.63
N ARG A 39 20.54 6.83 11.26
CA ARG A 39 21.32 6.31 10.14
C ARG A 39 20.95 6.91 8.80
N THR A 40 19.66 7.10 8.50
CA THR A 40 19.27 7.82 7.30
C THR A 40 19.83 9.24 7.31
N MET A 41 19.84 9.94 8.46
CA MET A 41 20.43 11.27 8.59
C MET A 41 21.95 11.25 8.32
N ASP A 42 22.69 10.33 8.93
CA ASP A 42 24.14 10.20 8.73
C ASP A 42 24.50 9.90 7.28
N GLU A 43 23.77 8.98 6.63
CA GLU A 43 23.99 8.63 5.23
C GLU A 43 23.64 9.78 4.28
N VAL A 44 22.59 10.55 4.59
CA VAL A 44 22.25 11.76 3.85
C VAL A 44 23.35 12.81 3.98
N LEU A 45 23.88 13.04 5.17
CA LEU A 45 24.98 13.98 5.39
C LEU A 45 26.23 13.55 4.62
N ALA A 46 26.58 12.26 4.68
CA ALA A 46 27.68 11.71 3.89
C ALA A 46 27.46 11.87 2.38
N GLU A 47 26.23 11.74 1.88
CA GLU A 47 25.90 11.99 0.48
C GLU A 47 25.95 13.50 0.14
N HIS A 48 25.57 14.38 1.07
CA HIS A 48 25.64 15.83 0.92
C HIS A 48 27.09 16.34 0.85
N ASP A 49 27.99 15.76 1.62
CA ASP A 49 29.42 16.11 1.66
C ASP A 49 30.18 15.74 0.38
N ARG A 50 29.57 14.91 -0.48
CA ARG A 50 30.14 14.59 -1.79
C ARG A 50 30.26 15.83 -2.66
N LYS A 51 31.28 15.82 -3.54
CA LYS A 51 31.51 16.86 -4.54
C LYS A 51 30.21 17.17 -5.30
N ILE A 52 29.91 18.47 -5.43
CA ILE A 52 28.79 19.00 -6.21
C ILE A 52 28.82 18.36 -7.62
N GLY A 53 27.67 17.81 -8.05
CA GLY A 53 27.52 17.05 -9.29
C GLY A 53 27.69 15.52 -9.18
N SER A 54 28.29 15.03 -8.09
CA SER A 54 28.40 13.58 -7.79
C SER A 54 27.39 13.09 -6.75
N ARG A 55 26.64 14.02 -6.16
CA ARG A 55 25.54 13.78 -5.21
C ARG A 55 24.41 13.04 -5.93
N ARG A 56 23.86 12.02 -5.29
CA ARG A 56 22.76 11.21 -5.81
C ARG A 56 21.48 11.62 -5.12
N PHE A 57 20.57 12.14 -5.93
CA PHE A 57 19.24 12.52 -5.49
C PHE A 57 18.22 11.47 -5.92
N GLN A 58 17.10 11.49 -5.22
CA GLN A 58 15.89 10.79 -5.60
C GLN A 58 15.42 11.29 -6.97
N PRO A 59 14.97 10.39 -7.87
CA PRO A 59 14.43 10.79 -9.15
C PRO A 59 13.28 11.80 -9.00
N THR A 60 13.42 12.96 -9.65
CA THR A 60 12.43 14.03 -9.61
C THR A 60 11.30 13.80 -10.61
N HIS A 61 10.18 14.48 -10.38
CA HIS A 61 9.15 14.67 -11.39
C HIS A 61 9.40 16.00 -12.09
N GLN A 62 9.15 16.05 -13.40
CA GLN A 62 9.20 17.30 -14.16
C GLN A 62 8.05 18.21 -13.71
N GLY A 63 8.38 19.45 -13.37
CA GLY A 63 7.42 20.46 -12.91
C GLY A 63 7.09 20.39 -11.42
N ARG A 64 6.80 21.56 -10.84
CA ARG A 64 6.25 21.68 -9.49
C ARG A 64 4.80 21.23 -9.52
N GLN A 65 4.44 20.32 -8.62
CA GLN A 65 3.05 19.93 -8.39
C GLN A 65 2.66 20.34 -6.97
N THR A 66 1.51 20.98 -6.86
CA THR A 66 0.90 21.44 -5.63
C THR A 66 -0.49 20.85 -5.51
N PRO A 67 -1.07 20.78 -4.29
CA PRO A 67 -2.46 20.34 -4.14
C PRO A 67 -3.46 21.18 -4.95
N GLU A 68 -3.17 22.44 -5.23
CA GLU A 68 -4.03 23.34 -6.03
C GLU A 68 -4.06 22.98 -7.52
N ASP A 69 -3.09 22.20 -7.99
CA ASP A 69 -3.06 21.67 -9.36
C ASP A 69 -4.05 20.51 -9.57
N ILE A 70 -4.75 20.07 -8.52
CA ILE A 70 -5.80 19.04 -8.61
C ILE A 70 -7.17 19.73 -8.75
N PRO A 71 -7.81 19.72 -9.94
CA PRO A 71 -9.03 20.48 -10.19
C PRO A 71 -10.17 20.24 -9.19
N LEU A 72 -10.46 18.98 -8.86
CA LEU A 72 -11.50 18.64 -7.89
C LEU A 72 -11.17 19.14 -6.48
N LEU A 73 -9.90 19.14 -6.08
CA LEU A 73 -9.49 19.68 -4.78
C LEU A 73 -9.73 21.20 -4.76
N LYS A 74 -9.24 21.91 -5.77
CA LYS A 74 -9.39 23.37 -5.89
C LYS A 74 -10.86 23.80 -5.88
N ALA A 75 -11.71 23.05 -6.58
CA ALA A 75 -13.14 23.30 -6.65
C ALA A 75 -13.85 23.06 -5.31
N ASN A 76 -13.55 21.93 -4.64
CA ASN A 76 -14.40 21.39 -3.57
C ASN A 76 -13.81 21.43 -2.16
N HIS A 77 -12.52 21.75 -1.98
CA HIS A 77 -11.89 21.83 -0.66
C HIS A 77 -11.73 23.28 -0.20
N ARG A 78 -11.98 23.51 1.09
CA ARG A 78 -11.77 24.80 1.77
C ARG A 78 -10.96 24.57 3.05
N GLY A 79 -10.02 25.47 3.33
CA GLY A 79 -9.15 25.39 4.51
C GLY A 79 -7.93 24.48 4.33
N CYS A 80 -7.32 24.09 5.45
CA CYS A 80 -6.06 23.34 5.47
C CYS A 80 -6.17 21.98 4.76
N ILE A 81 -5.12 21.61 4.03
CA ILE A 81 -5.03 20.35 3.29
C ILE A 81 -4.14 19.38 4.05
N ARG A 82 -4.70 18.23 4.45
CA ARG A 82 -3.94 17.10 5.00
C ARG A 82 -3.45 16.20 3.86
N CYS A 83 -2.33 15.51 4.05
CA CYS A 83 -1.74 14.66 3.01
C CYS A 83 -2.72 13.60 2.45
N HIS A 84 -3.57 13.00 3.29
CA HIS A 84 -4.57 12.05 2.81
C HIS A 84 -5.65 12.70 1.95
N VAL A 85 -6.03 13.95 2.23
CA VAL A 85 -7.01 14.71 1.42
C VAL A 85 -6.47 14.94 0.01
N ALA A 86 -5.22 15.38 -0.11
CA ALA A 86 -4.58 15.53 -1.41
C ALA A 86 -4.57 14.21 -2.19
N ARG A 87 -4.25 13.09 -1.52
CA ARG A 87 -4.24 11.77 -2.16
C ARG A 87 -5.64 11.28 -2.57
N GLU A 88 -6.64 11.53 -1.75
CA GLU A 88 -8.03 11.20 -2.06
C GLU A 88 -8.53 11.97 -3.29
N TYR A 89 -8.24 13.27 -3.35
CA TYR A 89 -8.56 14.07 -4.53
C TYR A 89 -7.78 13.64 -5.77
N GLN A 90 -6.50 13.25 -5.66
CA GLN A 90 -5.76 12.67 -6.79
C GLN A 90 -6.44 11.40 -7.33
N LEU A 91 -6.93 10.55 -6.43
CA LEU A 91 -7.61 9.31 -6.80
C LEU A 91 -8.94 9.60 -7.51
N LEU A 92 -9.77 10.48 -6.94
CA LEU A 92 -11.02 10.93 -7.57
C LEU A 92 -10.76 11.58 -8.93
N GLN A 93 -9.82 12.52 -8.99
CA GLN A 93 -9.46 13.22 -10.22
C GLN A 93 -9.04 12.25 -11.31
N SER A 94 -8.19 11.26 -10.98
CA SER A 94 -7.78 10.25 -11.96
C SER A 94 -8.95 9.48 -12.57
N PHE A 95 -10.02 9.25 -11.79
CA PHE A 95 -11.22 8.59 -12.30
C PHE A 95 -12.01 9.48 -13.24
N HIS A 96 -12.24 10.74 -12.86
CA HIS A 96 -12.93 11.73 -13.70
C HIS A 96 -12.17 12.05 -14.99
N ASP A 97 -10.83 12.04 -14.94
CA ASP A 97 -9.95 12.22 -16.09
C ASP A 97 -9.83 10.95 -16.96
N LYS A 98 -10.48 9.84 -16.57
CA LYS A 98 -10.39 8.53 -17.25
C LYS A 98 -8.96 7.98 -17.33
N THR A 99 -8.09 8.39 -16.41
CA THR A 99 -6.70 7.90 -16.27
C THR A 99 -6.54 6.92 -15.12
N PHE A 100 -7.60 6.70 -14.33
CA PHE A 100 -7.59 5.76 -13.21
C PHE A 100 -7.18 4.37 -13.67
N SER A 101 -6.29 3.77 -12.88
CA SER A 101 -6.01 2.36 -12.95
C SER A 101 -6.02 1.78 -11.54
N ARG A 102 -6.34 0.50 -11.42
CA ARG A 102 -6.30 -0.23 -10.14
C ARG A 102 -5.00 -0.03 -9.38
N ARG A 103 -3.88 0.17 -10.08
CA ARG A 103 -2.56 0.48 -9.50
C ARG A 103 -2.58 1.69 -8.57
N GLU A 104 -3.41 2.69 -8.84
CA GLU A 104 -3.53 3.89 -8.01
C GLU A 104 -4.00 3.60 -6.58
N LEU A 105 -4.62 2.45 -6.34
CA LEU A 105 -4.97 1.99 -4.99
C LEU A 105 -3.75 1.43 -4.22
N PHE A 106 -2.76 0.89 -4.94
CA PHE A 106 -1.63 0.11 -4.40
C PHE A 106 -0.28 0.81 -4.56
N ARG A 107 -0.25 2.15 -4.50
CA ARG A 107 0.99 2.93 -4.55
C ARG A 107 1.89 2.64 -3.34
N PHE A 108 3.21 2.69 -3.50
CA PHE A 108 4.21 2.40 -2.47
C PHE A 108 4.14 0.97 -1.90
N PRO A 109 4.25 -0.07 -2.74
CA PRO A 109 4.26 -1.45 -2.27
C PRO A 109 5.45 -1.69 -1.33
N PRO A 110 5.26 -2.45 -0.23
CA PRO A 110 6.31 -2.76 0.71
C PRO A 110 7.23 -3.88 0.16
N PRO A 111 8.50 -3.98 0.60
CA PRO A 111 9.45 -4.97 0.06
C PRO A 111 9.00 -6.44 0.21
N GLU A 112 8.07 -6.71 1.12
CA GLU A 112 7.46 -8.03 1.34
C GLU A 112 6.69 -8.52 0.10
N THR A 113 6.23 -7.60 -0.75
CA THR A 113 5.63 -7.96 -2.05
C THR A 113 6.60 -8.67 -2.99
N LEU A 114 7.92 -8.53 -2.76
CA LEU A 114 8.98 -9.25 -3.45
C LEU A 114 9.62 -10.34 -2.59
N GLY A 115 9.13 -10.54 -1.37
CA GLY A 115 9.61 -11.51 -0.40
C GLY A 115 10.79 -11.04 0.45
N VAL A 116 10.94 -9.73 0.67
CA VAL A 116 12.00 -9.17 1.53
C VAL A 116 11.39 -8.53 2.77
N THR A 117 11.86 -8.93 3.95
CA THR A 117 11.63 -8.20 5.20
C THR A 117 12.87 -7.40 5.53
N VAL A 118 12.69 -6.13 5.88
CA VAL A 118 13.78 -5.22 6.26
C VAL A 118 13.97 -5.23 7.78
N GLU A 119 15.21 -5.09 8.23
CA GLU A 119 15.53 -4.87 9.63
C GLU A 119 15.12 -3.46 10.04
N ARG A 120 14.09 -3.35 10.88
CA ARG A 120 13.49 -2.08 11.31
C ARG A 120 14.51 -1.07 11.79
N ASP A 121 15.44 -1.50 12.65
CA ASP A 121 16.39 -0.59 13.30
C ASP A 121 17.56 -0.17 12.38
N HIS A 122 17.72 -0.86 11.24
CA HIS A 122 18.65 -0.46 10.18
C HIS A 122 17.96 0.37 9.08
N GLY A 123 16.70 0.09 8.79
CA GLY A 123 15.89 0.81 7.81
C GLY A 123 16.03 0.33 6.36
N HIS A 124 17.13 -0.30 5.94
CA HIS A 124 17.28 -0.78 4.55
C HIS A 124 18.22 -1.99 4.40
N ARG A 125 18.47 -2.70 5.50
CA ARG A 125 19.14 -4.01 5.51
C ARG A 125 18.12 -5.13 5.43
N VAL A 126 18.40 -6.15 4.63
CA VAL A 126 17.56 -7.35 4.51
C VAL A 126 17.68 -8.17 5.80
N LYS A 127 16.57 -8.32 6.52
CA LYS A 127 16.46 -9.21 7.68
C LYS A 127 16.23 -10.65 7.25
N SER A 128 15.28 -10.86 6.34
CA SER A 128 14.90 -12.20 5.86
C SER A 128 14.40 -12.16 4.42
N VAL A 129 14.51 -13.30 3.75
CA VAL A 129 14.03 -13.50 2.38
C VAL A 129 13.09 -14.70 2.34
N GLU A 130 11.87 -14.49 1.86
CA GLU A 130 10.85 -15.53 1.76
C GLU A 130 11.27 -16.58 0.71
N PRO A 131 11.25 -17.88 1.04
CA PRO A 131 11.53 -18.93 0.08
C PRO A 131 10.62 -18.85 -1.16
N LYS A 132 11.16 -19.17 -2.34
CA LYS A 132 10.42 -19.16 -3.63
C LYS A 132 9.86 -17.78 -4.03
N SER A 133 10.31 -16.70 -3.40
CA SER A 133 9.99 -15.32 -3.78
C SER A 133 10.83 -14.81 -4.96
N ALA A 134 10.46 -13.65 -5.51
CA ALA A 134 11.22 -12.97 -6.55
C ALA A 134 12.62 -12.57 -6.06
N ALA A 135 12.74 -12.13 -4.81
CA ALA A 135 14.00 -11.79 -4.19
C ALA A 135 14.90 -13.02 -3.97
N ALA A 136 14.34 -14.14 -3.50
CA ALA A 136 15.07 -15.40 -3.36
C ALA A 136 15.61 -15.88 -4.71
N ALA A 137 14.76 -15.87 -5.76
CA ALA A 137 15.16 -16.27 -7.11
C ALA A 137 16.24 -15.36 -7.71
N ALA A 138 16.26 -14.08 -7.35
CA ALA A 138 17.30 -13.12 -7.74
C ALA A 138 18.58 -13.22 -6.89
N GLY A 139 18.57 -14.04 -5.85
CA GLY A 139 19.72 -14.27 -4.98
C GLY A 139 19.93 -13.18 -3.93
N VAL A 140 18.90 -12.45 -3.52
CA VAL A 140 18.93 -11.56 -2.33
C VAL A 140 19.16 -12.42 -1.08
N LYS A 141 19.97 -11.94 -0.13
CA LYS A 141 20.32 -12.66 1.09
C LYS A 141 20.09 -11.80 2.34
N PRO A 142 19.79 -12.43 3.51
CA PRO A 142 19.89 -11.75 4.80
C PRO A 142 21.27 -11.08 4.97
N GLY A 143 21.28 -9.88 5.54
CA GLY A 143 22.48 -9.06 5.70
C GLY A 143 22.79 -8.14 4.50
N ASP A 144 22.18 -8.34 3.32
CA ASP A 144 22.31 -7.40 2.21
C ASP A 144 21.81 -6.01 2.61
N VAL A 145 22.59 -4.97 2.33
CA VAL A 145 22.18 -3.56 2.49
C VAL A 145 21.74 -3.04 1.12
N ILE A 146 20.46 -2.68 0.98
CA ILE A 146 19.89 -2.23 -0.29
C ILE A 146 20.28 -0.77 -0.50
N THR A 147 21.04 -0.48 -1.55
CA THR A 147 21.57 0.87 -1.82
C THR A 147 20.91 1.55 -3.02
N ARG A 148 20.23 0.79 -3.89
CA ARG A 148 19.51 1.34 -5.04
C ARG A 148 18.41 0.41 -5.57
N ILE A 149 17.29 0.98 -6.01
CA ILE A 149 16.23 0.28 -6.77
C ILE A 149 15.96 1.04 -8.07
N GLY A 150 16.35 0.46 -9.20
CA GLY A 150 16.34 1.14 -10.49
C GLY A 150 17.19 2.41 -10.44
N GLU A 151 16.56 3.56 -10.61
CA GLU A 151 17.19 4.89 -10.51
C GLU A 151 17.15 5.49 -9.10
N THR A 152 16.54 4.79 -8.15
CA THR A 152 16.22 5.34 -6.82
C THR A 152 17.32 4.98 -5.84
N PRO A 153 18.14 5.93 -5.34
CA PRO A 153 19.04 5.69 -4.21
C PRO A 153 18.23 5.31 -2.97
N VAL A 154 18.80 4.49 -2.09
CA VAL A 154 18.11 3.99 -0.90
C VAL A 154 18.94 4.29 0.34
N HIS A 155 18.33 5.00 1.29
CA HIS A 155 18.85 5.25 2.64
C HIS A 155 17.85 4.84 3.74
N SER A 156 16.64 4.43 3.34
CA SER A 156 15.54 4.06 4.26
C SER A 156 14.57 3.05 3.61
N GLU A 157 13.66 2.49 4.42
CA GLU A 157 12.62 1.59 3.90
C GLU A 157 11.65 2.36 3.00
N TYR A 158 11.44 3.65 3.26
CA TYR A 158 10.52 4.43 2.46
C TYR A 158 11.07 4.73 1.06
N ASP A 159 12.38 4.84 0.91
CA ASP A 159 13.03 4.90 -0.40
C ASP A 159 12.88 3.59 -1.17
N ILE A 160 12.96 2.43 -0.49
CA ILE A 160 12.67 1.12 -1.09
C ILE A 160 11.25 1.13 -1.68
N ARG A 161 10.26 1.53 -0.87
CA ARG A 161 8.86 1.60 -1.30
C ARG A 161 8.67 2.58 -2.47
N PHE A 162 9.37 3.71 -2.46
CA PHE A 162 9.33 4.67 -3.56
C PHE A 162 9.94 4.10 -4.86
N GLY A 163 11.07 3.42 -4.78
CA GLY A 163 11.69 2.75 -5.93
C GLY A 163 10.80 1.64 -6.50
N LEU A 164 10.18 0.85 -5.62
CA LEU A 164 9.21 -0.17 -6.00
C LEU A 164 7.96 0.43 -6.63
N ASP A 165 7.46 1.54 -6.10
CA ASP A 165 6.34 2.29 -6.66
C ASP A 165 6.63 2.79 -8.08
N ARG A 166 7.85 3.28 -8.34
CA ARG A 166 8.29 3.67 -9.69
C ARG A 166 8.33 2.47 -10.64
N ALA A 167 8.76 1.30 -10.16
CA ALA A 167 8.77 0.06 -10.94
C ALA A 167 7.37 -0.47 -11.30
N THR A 168 6.30 0.12 -10.76
CA THR A 168 4.91 -0.18 -11.18
C THR A 168 4.38 0.74 -12.28
N ARG A 169 5.13 1.76 -12.71
CA ARG A 169 4.66 2.71 -13.73
C ARG A 169 4.48 2.02 -15.08
N LYS A 170 3.55 2.56 -15.88
CA LYS A 170 3.34 2.12 -17.27
C LYS A 170 4.70 2.08 -18.00
N GLY A 171 4.98 0.97 -18.69
CA GLY A 171 6.26 0.74 -19.38
C GLY A 171 7.30 -0.05 -18.58
N PHE A 172 7.05 -0.32 -17.28
CA PHE A 172 7.87 -1.23 -16.47
C PHE A 172 7.20 -2.59 -16.21
N ASP A 173 5.95 -2.77 -16.67
CA ASP A 173 5.21 -4.02 -16.53
C ASP A 173 6.00 -5.22 -17.10
N GLY A 174 6.21 -6.24 -16.27
CA GLY A 174 6.93 -7.46 -16.64
C GLY A 174 8.45 -7.30 -16.77
N LYS A 175 9.01 -6.10 -16.60
CA LYS A 175 10.46 -5.88 -16.63
C LYS A 175 11.10 -6.29 -15.30
N PRO A 176 12.33 -6.83 -15.33
CA PRO A 176 13.08 -7.06 -14.09
C PRO A 176 13.31 -5.75 -13.33
N ILE A 177 13.23 -5.82 -12.00
CA ILE A 177 13.53 -4.71 -11.11
C ILE A 177 14.98 -4.85 -10.66
N ALA A 178 15.84 -3.94 -11.10
CA ALA A 178 17.24 -3.94 -10.71
C ALA A 178 17.41 -3.43 -9.28
N TRP A 179 18.00 -4.25 -8.42
CA TRP A 179 18.39 -3.89 -7.05
C TRP A 179 19.91 -3.87 -6.97
N THR A 180 20.49 -2.77 -6.48
CA THR A 180 21.90 -2.73 -6.09
C THR A 180 22.00 -2.94 -4.59
N VAL A 181 22.77 -3.92 -4.17
CA VAL A 181 22.99 -4.26 -2.75
C VAL A 181 24.48 -4.28 -2.41
N GLN A 182 24.81 -3.93 -1.18
CA GLN A 182 26.09 -4.23 -0.56
C GLN A 182 25.94 -5.50 0.27
N ARG A 183 26.66 -6.56 -0.11
CA ARG A 183 26.64 -7.85 0.56
C ARG A 183 27.84 -7.98 1.48
N PRO A 184 27.64 -8.19 2.80
CA PRO A 184 28.71 -8.59 3.69
C PRO A 184 29.37 -9.88 3.20
N ILE A 185 30.69 -9.95 3.30
CA ILE A 185 31.50 -11.15 3.00
C ILE A 185 32.36 -11.47 4.21
N ASP A 186 32.70 -12.75 4.41
CA ASP A 186 33.42 -13.21 5.60
C ASP A 186 34.84 -12.60 5.70
N THR A 187 35.45 -12.29 4.57
CA THR A 187 36.79 -11.70 4.49
C THR A 187 36.81 -10.52 3.52
N GLY A 188 37.16 -9.33 4.02
CA GLY A 188 37.24 -8.09 3.25
C GLY A 188 36.01 -7.17 3.36
N GLY A 189 35.99 -6.11 2.56
CA GLY A 189 34.90 -5.13 2.53
C GLY A 189 33.65 -5.64 1.80
N PRO A 190 32.46 -5.04 2.04
CA PRO A 190 31.22 -5.49 1.43
C PRO A 190 31.28 -5.44 -0.10
N ARG A 191 30.77 -6.48 -0.75
CA ARG A 191 30.72 -6.58 -2.22
C ARG A 191 29.46 -5.92 -2.75
N THR A 192 29.61 -5.03 -3.75
CA THR A 192 28.45 -4.48 -4.46
C THR A 192 27.95 -5.46 -5.53
N LEU A 193 26.66 -5.77 -5.51
CA LEU A 193 25.98 -6.65 -6.46
C LEU A 193 24.79 -5.94 -7.08
N THR A 194 24.51 -6.21 -8.36
CA THR A 194 23.24 -5.83 -9.00
C THR A 194 22.44 -7.09 -9.29
N LEU A 195 21.25 -7.18 -8.68
CA LEU A 195 20.35 -8.31 -8.74
C LEU A 195 19.11 -7.93 -9.56
N ALA A 196 18.68 -8.81 -10.47
CA ALA A 196 17.52 -8.57 -11.34
C ALA A 196 16.31 -9.37 -10.84
N LEU A 197 15.43 -8.72 -10.07
CA LEU A 197 14.22 -9.36 -9.53
C LEU A 197 13.17 -9.48 -10.63
N LYS A 198 12.65 -10.69 -10.85
CA LYS A 198 11.63 -10.98 -11.87
C LYS A 198 10.29 -11.37 -11.20
N PRO A 199 9.52 -10.39 -10.70
CA PRO A 199 8.27 -10.69 -10.02
C PRO A 199 7.16 -11.10 -10.99
N LYS A 200 6.17 -11.83 -10.48
CA LYS A 200 4.94 -12.16 -11.21
C LYS A 200 4.11 -10.92 -11.47
N ARG A 201 3.24 -10.96 -12.49
CA ARG A 201 2.28 -9.87 -12.76
C ARG A 201 1.41 -9.60 -11.53
N GLY A 202 1.27 -8.33 -11.16
CA GLY A 202 0.48 -7.92 -10.00
C GLY A 202 1.17 -8.06 -8.65
N TRP A 203 2.48 -8.34 -8.60
CA TRP A 203 3.26 -8.42 -7.35
C TRP A 203 3.05 -7.24 -6.40
N TRP A 204 2.81 -6.04 -6.95
CA TRP A 204 2.64 -4.80 -6.22
C TRP A 204 1.31 -4.69 -5.45
N THR A 205 0.42 -5.68 -5.52
CA THR A 205 -0.79 -5.70 -4.68
C THR A 205 -0.45 -6.14 -3.26
N TYR A 206 -0.82 -5.34 -2.27
CA TYR A 206 -0.63 -5.62 -0.84
C TYR A 206 -1.87 -5.22 -0.04
N ASP A 207 -1.87 -5.44 1.27
CA ASP A 207 -2.98 -4.99 2.11
C ASP A 207 -3.05 -3.47 2.20
N ILE A 208 -4.19 -2.92 1.79
CA ILE A 208 -4.49 -1.49 1.73
C ILE A 208 -5.65 -1.10 2.65
N GLY A 209 -6.25 -2.04 3.39
CA GLY A 209 -7.45 -1.79 4.19
C GLY A 209 -7.28 -0.80 5.34
N TRP A 210 -6.05 -0.36 5.62
CA TRP A 210 -5.70 0.66 6.60
C TRP A 210 -5.58 2.07 6.01
N LYS A 211 -5.60 2.19 4.67
CA LYS A 211 -5.42 3.48 3.98
C LYS A 211 -6.70 4.30 4.05
N MET A 212 -6.57 5.54 4.49
CA MET A 212 -7.68 6.50 4.52
C MET A 212 -8.13 6.85 3.10
N SER A 213 -7.23 6.81 2.12
CA SER A 213 -7.57 7.13 0.75
C SER A 213 -8.57 6.18 0.09
N LEU A 214 -8.82 5.00 0.68
CA LEU A 214 -9.83 4.07 0.17
C LEU A 214 -11.26 4.57 0.31
N ARG A 215 -11.54 5.56 1.17
CA ARG A 215 -12.86 6.20 1.23
C ARG A 215 -13.25 6.85 -0.09
N SER A 216 -12.25 7.24 -0.88
CA SER A 216 -12.41 7.89 -2.18
C SER A 216 -12.02 6.96 -3.34
N ALA A 217 -11.88 5.65 -3.10
CA ALA A 217 -11.67 4.69 -4.18
C ALA A 217 -12.91 4.68 -5.09
N PRO A 218 -12.75 4.60 -6.43
CA PRO A 218 -13.86 4.55 -7.37
C PRO A 218 -14.53 3.17 -7.35
N PHE A 219 -15.06 2.78 -6.20
CA PHE A 219 -15.70 1.50 -5.95
C PHE A 219 -17.00 1.70 -5.18
N ARG A 220 -18.12 1.47 -5.88
CA ARG A 220 -19.45 1.57 -5.29
C ARG A 220 -19.75 0.33 -4.43
N THR A 221 -19.50 0.43 -3.13
CA THR A 221 -19.80 -0.65 -2.17
C THR A 221 -21.29 -0.99 -2.15
N GLY A 222 -22.18 -0.01 -2.30
CA GLY A 222 -23.63 -0.26 -2.32
C GLY A 222 -24.19 -0.75 -0.99
N MET A 223 -23.49 -0.51 0.12
CA MET A 223 -23.87 -0.98 1.45
C MET A 223 -23.29 -0.13 2.57
N ARG A 224 -23.92 -0.19 3.75
CA ARG A 224 -23.32 0.21 5.02
C ARG A 224 -23.14 -1.01 5.90
N GLY A 225 -22.01 -1.07 6.59
CA GLY A 225 -21.72 -2.12 7.55
C GLY A 225 -20.75 -1.65 8.63
N TYR A 226 -20.64 -2.43 9.69
CA TYR A 226 -19.74 -2.16 10.80
C TYR A 226 -19.17 -3.47 11.36
N SER A 227 -17.98 -3.39 11.95
CA SER A 227 -17.39 -4.52 12.65
C SER A 227 -18.21 -4.87 13.90
N LEU A 228 -18.44 -6.16 14.12
CA LEU A 228 -19.09 -6.63 15.33
C LEU A 228 -18.24 -6.33 16.57
N ALA A 229 -18.88 -5.77 17.59
CA ALA A 229 -18.31 -5.62 18.92
C ALA A 229 -18.05 -6.98 19.59
N PRO A 230 -17.15 -7.08 20.59
CA PRO A 230 -16.86 -8.34 21.28
C PRO A 230 -18.10 -9.05 21.83
N SER A 231 -19.05 -8.32 22.41
CA SER A 231 -20.32 -8.88 22.90
C SER A 231 -21.15 -9.50 21.77
N GLN A 232 -21.34 -8.78 20.67
CA GLN A 232 -22.09 -9.28 19.50
C GLN A 232 -21.44 -10.52 18.87
N ARG A 233 -20.10 -10.61 18.92
CA ARG A 233 -19.38 -11.81 18.46
C ARG A 233 -19.68 -12.99 19.37
N LYS A 234 -19.66 -12.79 20.69
CA LYS A 234 -20.00 -13.83 21.69
C LYS A 234 -21.42 -14.35 21.47
N ASP A 235 -22.39 -13.46 21.29
CA ASP A 235 -23.80 -13.81 21.08
C ASP A 235 -24.01 -14.66 19.81
N LEU A 236 -23.15 -14.47 18.81
CA LEU A 236 -23.19 -15.21 17.54
C LEU A 236 -22.22 -16.42 17.50
N GLY A 237 -21.52 -16.72 18.60
CA GLY A 237 -20.52 -17.79 18.67
C GLY A 237 -19.35 -17.59 17.69
N LEU A 238 -19.00 -16.34 17.37
CA LEU A 238 -17.91 -16.02 16.45
C LEU A 238 -16.61 -15.75 17.21
N SER A 239 -15.51 -16.37 16.76
CA SER A 239 -14.19 -16.08 17.31
C SER A 239 -13.74 -14.66 16.93
N VAL A 240 -12.79 -14.11 17.69
CA VAL A 240 -12.15 -12.82 17.38
C VAL A 240 -11.34 -12.85 16.09
N GLU A 241 -10.98 -14.04 15.62
CA GLU A 241 -10.23 -14.27 14.38
C GLU A 241 -11.14 -14.37 13.16
N THR A 242 -12.43 -14.64 13.37
CA THR A 242 -13.42 -14.72 12.29
C THR A 242 -13.76 -13.30 11.80
N LEU A 243 -13.90 -13.14 10.49
CA LEU A 243 -14.49 -11.93 9.91
C LEU A 243 -15.87 -11.69 10.55
N GLY A 244 -16.20 -10.44 10.87
CA GLY A 244 -17.45 -10.12 11.56
C GLY A 244 -17.95 -8.77 11.12
N VAL A 245 -18.44 -8.67 9.89
CA VAL A 245 -18.99 -7.42 9.33
C VAL A 245 -20.49 -7.53 9.25
N LYS A 246 -21.20 -6.75 10.07
CA LYS A 246 -22.67 -6.71 10.06
C LYS A 246 -23.16 -5.64 9.09
N ILE A 247 -24.04 -6.04 8.19
CA ILE A 247 -24.67 -5.17 7.19
C ILE A 247 -25.85 -4.43 7.83
N SER A 248 -25.75 -3.10 7.89
CA SER A 248 -26.81 -2.24 8.41
C SER A 248 -27.76 -1.73 7.33
N SER A 249 -27.29 -1.59 6.09
CA SER A 249 -28.09 -1.15 4.94
C SER A 249 -27.53 -1.67 3.62
N ILE A 250 -28.41 -1.94 2.66
CA ILE A 250 -28.08 -2.27 1.27
C ILE A 250 -28.79 -1.26 0.38
N TYR A 251 -28.06 -0.70 -0.57
CA TYR A 251 -28.60 0.26 -1.54
C TYR A 251 -29.10 -0.46 -2.81
N SER A 252 -29.74 0.30 -3.69
CA SER A 252 -30.34 -0.22 -4.93
C SER A 252 -29.32 -0.70 -5.97
N ASP A 253 -28.03 -0.52 -5.74
CA ASP A 253 -26.93 -0.89 -6.63
C ASP A 253 -25.60 -1.08 -5.86
N GLY A 254 -24.51 -1.29 -6.60
CA GLY A 254 -23.17 -1.52 -6.05
C GLY A 254 -22.90 -2.98 -5.65
N PHE A 255 -21.74 -3.19 -5.03
CA PHE A 255 -21.26 -4.53 -4.67
C PHE A 255 -22.24 -5.30 -3.78
N GLY A 256 -22.79 -4.67 -2.74
CA GLY A 256 -23.71 -5.30 -1.80
C GLY A 256 -24.92 -5.95 -2.48
N ARG A 257 -25.55 -5.25 -3.42
CA ARG A 257 -26.64 -5.80 -4.23
C ARG A 257 -26.15 -6.88 -5.19
N SER A 258 -25.01 -6.66 -5.86
CA SER A 258 -24.47 -7.60 -6.85
C SER A 258 -24.26 -9.00 -6.26
N VAL A 259 -23.74 -9.09 -5.03
CA VAL A 259 -23.51 -10.36 -4.35
C VAL A 259 -24.74 -10.88 -3.58
N GLY A 260 -25.86 -10.15 -3.58
CA GLY A 260 -27.07 -10.57 -2.88
C GLY A 260 -27.00 -10.47 -1.35
N LEU A 261 -26.19 -9.55 -0.82
CA LEU A 261 -26.22 -9.22 0.62
C LEU A 261 -27.57 -8.59 1.00
N GLN A 262 -27.98 -8.83 2.24
CA GLN A 262 -29.21 -8.31 2.82
C GLN A 262 -28.92 -7.58 4.13
N LYS A 263 -29.83 -6.66 4.50
CA LYS A 263 -29.79 -6.01 5.81
C LYS A 263 -29.80 -7.09 6.91
N ARG A 264 -28.96 -6.91 7.94
CA ARG A 264 -28.70 -7.84 9.06
C ARG A 264 -27.85 -9.06 8.73
N ASP A 265 -27.42 -9.28 7.49
CA ASP A 265 -26.39 -10.27 7.21
C ASP A 265 -25.12 -9.94 8.03
N VAL A 266 -24.45 -10.98 8.51
CA VAL A 266 -23.09 -10.86 9.03
C VAL A 266 -22.17 -11.59 8.08
N VAL A 267 -21.29 -10.87 7.41
CA VAL A 267 -20.22 -11.48 6.60
C VAL A 267 -19.21 -12.10 7.57
N VAL A 268 -19.08 -13.42 7.50
CA VAL A 268 -18.25 -14.23 8.40
C VAL A 268 -17.07 -14.89 7.70
N GLY A 269 -17.02 -14.82 6.37
CA GLY A 269 -15.89 -15.31 5.63
C GLY A 269 -15.93 -14.94 4.15
N ILE A 270 -14.78 -15.12 3.53
CA ILE A 270 -14.61 -15.21 2.09
C ILE A 270 -13.81 -16.51 1.82
N PRO A 271 -13.93 -17.15 0.65
CA PRO A 271 -13.35 -18.47 0.40
C PRO A 271 -11.86 -18.59 0.74
N GLU A 272 -11.10 -17.52 0.56
CA GLU A 272 -9.68 -17.52 0.86
C GLU A 272 -9.41 -16.87 2.23
N PRO A 273 -8.62 -17.51 3.13
CA PRO A 273 -8.40 -17.01 4.48
C PRO A 273 -8.03 -15.53 4.49
N ILE A 274 -8.70 -14.77 5.35
CA ILE A 274 -8.25 -13.46 5.79
C ILE A 274 -7.63 -13.68 7.16
N GLY A 275 -6.45 -13.11 7.40
CA GLY A 275 -5.99 -12.93 8.78
C GLY A 275 -6.96 -12.04 9.56
N ARG A 276 -6.61 -11.67 10.80
CA ARG A 276 -7.46 -10.85 11.68
C ARG A 276 -8.10 -9.66 10.94
N VAL A 277 -9.41 -9.74 10.67
CA VAL A 277 -10.19 -8.59 10.19
C VAL A 277 -10.76 -7.87 11.40
N ARG A 278 -10.13 -6.75 11.75
CA ARG A 278 -10.58 -5.90 12.85
C ARG A 278 -11.61 -4.87 12.39
N LEU A 279 -11.55 -4.41 11.14
CA LEU A 279 -12.31 -3.26 10.63
C LEU A 279 -13.03 -3.57 9.30
N PHE A 280 -14.12 -2.84 9.04
CA PHE A 280 -14.84 -2.87 7.76
C PHE A 280 -13.92 -2.52 6.58
N ASP A 281 -13.03 -1.55 6.76
CA ASP A 281 -12.09 -1.12 5.73
C ASP A 281 -11.08 -2.22 5.37
N THR A 282 -10.75 -3.09 6.32
CA THR A 282 -9.95 -4.29 6.05
C THR A 282 -10.69 -5.21 5.09
N PHE A 283 -12.00 -5.41 5.24
CA PHE A 283 -12.81 -6.18 4.29
C PHE A 283 -12.84 -5.53 2.90
N LEU A 284 -12.99 -4.20 2.82
CA LEU A 284 -12.96 -3.49 1.55
C LEU A 284 -11.60 -3.58 0.85
N GLY A 285 -10.51 -3.24 1.56
CA GLY A 285 -9.15 -3.34 1.02
C GLY A 285 -8.81 -4.76 0.56
N HIS A 286 -9.35 -5.75 1.26
CA HIS A 286 -9.24 -7.14 0.89
C HIS A 286 -9.92 -7.46 -0.45
N LEU A 287 -11.18 -7.06 -0.63
CA LEU A 287 -11.91 -7.22 -1.89
C LEU A 287 -11.16 -6.56 -3.04
N LEU A 288 -10.74 -5.30 -2.84
CA LEU A 288 -9.99 -4.51 -3.83
C LEU A 288 -8.65 -5.14 -4.19
N ARG A 289 -8.02 -5.89 -3.28
CA ARG A 289 -6.75 -6.60 -3.48
C ARG A 289 -6.89 -7.88 -4.28
N ARG A 290 -8.02 -8.59 -4.16
CA ARG A 290 -8.19 -9.90 -4.83
C ARG A 290 -8.97 -9.81 -6.14
N HIS A 291 -9.92 -8.89 -6.24
CA HIS A 291 -10.88 -8.89 -7.33
C HIS A 291 -10.72 -7.71 -8.29
N ARG A 292 -11.24 -7.90 -9.49
CA ARG A 292 -11.36 -6.95 -10.60
C ARG A 292 -12.81 -6.95 -11.08
N PRO A 293 -13.26 -5.88 -11.76
CA PRO A 293 -14.55 -5.89 -12.44
C PRO A 293 -14.80 -7.16 -13.24
N GLY A 294 -15.99 -7.74 -13.08
CA GLY A 294 -16.41 -8.99 -13.72
C GLY A 294 -16.02 -10.28 -12.99
N ASP A 295 -15.09 -10.23 -12.02
CA ASP A 295 -14.74 -11.39 -11.19
C ASP A 295 -15.96 -11.87 -10.39
N THR A 296 -16.11 -13.18 -10.23
CA THR A 296 -17.12 -13.73 -9.33
C THR A 296 -16.59 -13.72 -7.90
N VAL A 297 -17.25 -12.98 -7.01
CA VAL A 297 -16.95 -12.96 -5.58
C VAL A 297 -17.92 -13.88 -4.85
N ARG A 298 -17.42 -14.67 -3.91
CA ARG A 298 -18.22 -15.48 -3.00
C ARG A 298 -17.99 -15.01 -1.58
N LEU A 299 -19.04 -14.91 -0.78
CA LEU A 299 -18.98 -14.55 0.63
C LEU A 299 -19.74 -15.60 1.44
N THR A 300 -19.22 -15.94 2.61
CA THR A 300 -19.95 -16.71 3.63
C THR A 300 -20.61 -15.73 4.57
N VAL A 301 -21.93 -15.82 4.71
CA VAL A 301 -22.71 -14.92 5.57
C VAL A 301 -23.55 -15.71 6.57
N LEU A 302 -23.74 -15.15 7.75
CA LEU A 302 -24.74 -15.58 8.71
C LEU A 302 -26.02 -14.79 8.43
N ARG A 303 -27.06 -15.47 7.96
CA ARG A 303 -28.38 -14.91 7.68
C ARG A 303 -29.41 -15.69 8.49
N ASN A 304 -30.15 -15.00 9.37
CA ASN A 304 -31.14 -15.61 10.26
C ASN A 304 -30.58 -16.82 11.04
N GLY A 305 -29.34 -16.70 11.54
CA GLY A 305 -28.65 -17.75 12.30
C GLY A 305 -28.07 -18.90 11.46
N LYS A 306 -28.29 -18.94 10.14
CA LYS A 306 -27.76 -19.97 9.25
C LYS A 306 -26.58 -19.44 8.43
N ARG A 307 -25.53 -20.24 8.29
CA ARG A 307 -24.41 -19.96 7.38
C ARG A 307 -24.83 -20.30 5.96
N ILE A 308 -24.76 -19.32 5.07
CA ILE A 308 -25.03 -19.49 3.64
C ILE A 308 -23.91 -18.87 2.82
N THR A 309 -23.73 -19.35 1.58
CA THR A 309 -22.85 -18.71 0.62
C THR A 309 -23.67 -17.80 -0.28
N VAL A 310 -23.26 -16.56 -0.42
CA VAL A 310 -23.78 -15.62 -1.41
C VAL A 310 -22.70 -15.33 -2.45
N SER A 311 -23.09 -15.06 -3.69
CA SER A 311 -22.15 -14.83 -4.77
C SER A 311 -22.68 -13.82 -5.77
N GLY A 312 -21.76 -13.15 -6.44
CA GLY A 312 -22.10 -12.18 -7.47
C GLY A 312 -20.87 -11.59 -8.13
N LYS A 313 -21.10 -10.65 -9.05
CA LYS A 313 -20.03 -10.03 -9.82
C LYS A 313 -19.41 -8.86 -9.08
N PHE A 314 -18.09 -8.76 -9.11
CA PHE A 314 -17.41 -7.55 -8.69
C PHE A 314 -17.77 -6.42 -9.68
N PRO A 315 -18.29 -5.28 -9.21
CA PRO A 315 -18.82 -4.24 -10.08
C PRO A 315 -17.70 -3.53 -10.86
N GLU A 316 -18.09 -2.84 -11.93
CA GLU A 316 -17.22 -1.89 -12.61
C GLU A 316 -16.78 -0.76 -11.66
N TRP A 317 -15.59 -0.21 -11.95
CA TRP A 317 -15.09 0.96 -11.23
C TRP A 317 -16.04 2.14 -11.44
N PHE A 318 -16.47 2.76 -10.36
CA PHE A 318 -17.43 3.85 -10.40
C PHE A 318 -17.31 4.74 -9.16
N THR A 319 -17.33 6.05 -9.39
CA THR A 319 -17.68 7.05 -8.38
C THR A 319 -18.42 8.20 -9.05
N ALA A 320 -19.46 8.71 -8.38
CA ALA A 320 -20.10 9.99 -8.72
C ALA A 320 -19.56 11.14 -7.85
N GLU A 321 -18.75 10.82 -6.85
CA GLU A 321 -18.23 11.80 -5.90
C GLU A 321 -17.24 12.74 -6.59
N THR A 322 -17.37 14.03 -6.27
CA THR A 322 -16.46 15.09 -6.72
C THR A 322 -15.72 15.74 -5.55
N SER A 323 -16.09 15.38 -4.32
CA SER A 323 -15.49 15.84 -3.07
C SER A 323 -15.03 14.67 -2.21
N VAL A 324 -14.01 14.91 -1.39
CA VAL A 324 -13.56 13.95 -0.38
C VAL A 324 -14.48 14.00 0.83
N PRO A 325 -14.85 12.84 1.44
CA PRO A 325 -15.74 12.81 2.61
C PRO A 325 -15.12 13.35 3.89
#